data_AF-A0A645HPM4-F1
#
_entry.id   AF-A0A645HPM4-F1
#
_cell.length_a   1.000
_cell.length_b   1.000
_cell.length_c   1.000
_cell.angle_alpha   90.00
_cell.angle_beta   90.00
_cell.angle_gamma   90.00
#
_symmetry.space_group_name_H-M   'P 1'
#
loop_
_entity.id
_entity.type
_entity.pdbx_description
1 polymer ?
#
loop_
_entity_poly.entity_id
_entity_poly.type
_entity_poly.pdbx_seq_one_letter_code
_entity_poly.pdbx_strand_id
1 'polypeptide(L)'
;MIAYLGTNDGREVEKMIANGDKTADLMHDAMTYQIAKEIGAMAAVLSGDVQAVVITGGLAYSKLLCERIERRVKFIAPFMVYPGEDEMLALAEGAARTLSGEEKPKIYEEEVK
;
A
#
# COMPACT_ATOMS: atom_id res chain seq x y z
N MET A 1 2.93 -3.51 15.03
CA MET A 1 3.74 -2.35 15.47
C MET A 1 3.41 -1.99 16.90
N ILE A 2 2.17 -1.61 17.25
CA ILE A 2 1.76 -1.23 18.62
C ILE A 2 2.19 -2.24 19.70
N ALA A 3 1.90 -3.52 19.52
CA ALA A 3 2.24 -4.54 20.53
C ALA A 3 3.76 -4.71 20.77
N TYR A 4 4.60 -4.34 19.81
CA TYR A 4 6.05 -4.52 19.87
C TYR A 4 6.80 -3.23 20.21
N LEU A 5 6.33 -2.09 19.69
CA LEU A 5 7.02 -0.79 19.77
C LEU A 5 6.20 0.29 20.48
N GLY A 6 4.97 -0.01 20.90
CA GLY A 6 4.08 0.93 21.58
C GLY A 6 3.44 1.99 20.67
N THR A 7 3.74 1.99 19.36
CA THR A 7 3.25 2.99 18.40
C THR A 7 2.73 2.35 17.10
N ASN A 8 1.80 3.05 16.45
CA ASN A 8 1.37 2.80 15.08
C ASN A 8 1.85 3.89 14.10
N ASP A 9 2.57 4.91 14.56
CA ASP A 9 3.10 5.97 13.70
C ASP A 9 4.40 5.50 13.05
N GLY A 10 4.36 5.28 11.73
CA GLY A 10 5.55 4.89 10.95
C GLY A 10 6.71 5.87 11.07
N ARG A 11 6.42 7.18 11.25
CA ARG A 11 7.44 8.23 11.40
C ARG A 11 8.19 8.10 12.72
N GLU A 12 7.51 7.66 13.79
CA GLU A 12 8.15 7.41 15.08
C GLU A 12 9.06 6.19 15.00
N VAL A 13 8.59 5.12 14.35
CA VAL A 13 9.41 3.91 14.16
C VAL A 13 10.66 4.20 13.32
N GLU A 14 10.55 4.99 12.26
CA GLU A 14 11.72 5.43 11.49
C GLU A 14 12.71 6.26 12.33
N LYS A 15 12.23 7.14 13.21
CA LYS A 15 13.10 7.86 14.15
C LYS A 15 13.83 6.91 15.11
N MET A 16 13.13 5.89 15.63
CA MET A 16 13.76 4.88 16.48
C MET A 16 14.88 4.15 15.73
N ILE A 17 14.63 3.75 14.49
CA ILE A 17 15.62 3.08 13.61
C ILE A 17 16.82 3.99 13.36
N ALA A 18 16.58 5.26 13.01
CA ALA A 18 17.64 6.24 12.78
C ALA A 18 18.52 6.47 14.03
N ASN A 19 17.93 6.34 15.22
CA ASN A 19 18.63 6.42 16.51
C ASN A 19 19.31 5.10 16.92
N GLY A 20 19.27 4.06 16.08
CA GLY A 20 19.96 2.80 16.29
C GLY A 20 19.17 1.74 17.07
N ASP A 21 17.85 1.90 17.21
CA ASP A 21 17.01 0.88 17.83
C ASP A 21 16.88 -0.36 16.92
N LYS A 22 17.57 -1.43 17.31
CA LYS A 22 17.60 -2.70 16.57
C LYS A 22 16.27 -3.44 16.61
N THR A 23 15.47 -3.27 17.66
CA THR A 23 14.16 -3.91 17.77
C THR A 23 13.17 -3.24 16.84
N ALA A 24 13.17 -1.90 16.80
CA ALA A 24 12.39 -1.14 15.84
C ALA A 24 12.75 -1.51 14.40
N ASP A 25 14.05 -1.64 14.11
CA ASP A 25 14.53 -2.02 12.78
C ASP A 25 14.07 -3.42 12.36
N LEU A 26 14.19 -4.40 13.25
CA LEU A 26 13.73 -5.77 13.01
C LEU A 26 12.22 -5.84 12.77
N MET A 27 11.43 -5.13 13.58
CA MET A 27 9.98 -5.11 13.45
C MET A 27 9.52 -4.39 12.18
N HIS A 28 10.19 -3.30 11.83
CA HIS A 28 9.95 -2.61 10.56
C HIS A 28 10.34 -3.50 9.36
N ASP A 29 11.47 -4.19 9.41
CA ASP A 29 11.85 -5.14 8.35
C ASP A 29 10.83 -6.27 8.23
N ALA A 30 10.39 -6.86 9.34
CA ALA A 30 9.36 -7.90 9.36
C ALA A 30 8.05 -7.42 8.72
N MET A 31 7.62 -6.17 8.97
CA MET A 31 6.45 -5.58 8.33
C MET A 31 6.65 -5.47 6.81
N THR A 32 7.76 -4.88 6.36
CA THR A 32 8.06 -4.74 4.92
C THR A 32 8.24 -6.09 4.22
N TYR A 33 8.75 -7.10 4.92
CA TYR A 33 8.88 -8.47 4.44
C TYR A 33 7.51 -9.10 4.18
N GLN A 34 6.56 -8.92 5.10
CA GLN A 34 5.21 -9.44 4.93
C GLN A 34 4.51 -8.77 3.75
N ILE A 35 4.62 -7.44 3.61
CA ILE A 35 4.07 -6.71 2.46
C ILE A 35 4.65 -7.26 1.15
N ALA A 36 5.97 -7.43 1.08
CA ALA A 36 6.63 -7.99 -0.11
C ALA A 36 6.16 -9.42 -0.43
N LYS A 37 5.91 -10.25 0.60
CA LYS A 37 5.41 -11.60 0.43
C LYS A 37 3.99 -11.63 -0.13
N GLU A 38 3.11 -10.74 0.34
CA GLU A 38 1.74 -10.63 -0.20
C GLU A 38 1.75 -10.14 -1.65
N ILE A 39 2.64 -9.21 -2.02
CA ILE A 39 2.85 -8.80 -3.41
C ILE A 39 3.28 -10.00 -4.27
N GLY A 40 4.24 -10.80 -3.78
CA GLY A 40 4.67 -12.03 -4.47
C GLY A 40 3.55 -13.07 -4.61
N ALA A 41 2.68 -13.19 -3.60
CA ALA A 41 1.51 -14.07 -3.67
C ALA A 41 0.53 -13.62 -4.76
N MET A 42 0.28 -12.32 -4.89
CA MET A 42 -0.58 -11.77 -5.95
C MET A 42 0.04 -11.88 -7.34
N ALA A 43 1.37 -11.82 -7.45
CA ALA A 43 2.04 -12.08 -8.73
C ALA A 43 1.76 -13.50 -9.24
N ALA A 44 1.67 -14.49 -8.34
CA ALA A 44 1.30 -15.86 -8.72
C ALA A 44 -0.17 -15.96 -9.19
N VAL A 45 -1.09 -15.20 -8.60
CA VAL A 45 -2.50 -15.11 -9.04
C VAL A 45 -2.59 -14.65 -10.50
N LEU A 46 -1.75 -13.68 -10.87
CA LEU A 46 -1.66 -13.15 -12.22
C LEU A 46 -0.77 -13.98 -13.16
N SER A 47 -0.37 -15.20 -12.76
CA SER A 47 0.53 -16.07 -13.52
C SER A 47 1.87 -15.38 -13.91
N GLY A 48 2.32 -14.43 -13.09
CA GLY A 48 3.51 -13.63 -13.36
C GLY A 48 3.33 -12.51 -14.41
N ASP A 49 2.16 -12.37 -15.03
CA ASP A 49 1.85 -11.29 -15.98
C ASP A 49 1.49 -10.01 -15.24
N VAL A 50 2.50 -9.41 -14.60
CA VAL A 50 2.34 -8.20 -13.77
C VAL A 50 2.94 -7.01 -14.51
N GLN A 51 2.11 -6.00 -14.79
CA GLN A 51 2.56 -4.79 -15.47
C GLN A 51 3.29 -3.82 -14.55
N ALA A 52 2.84 -3.70 -13.30
CA ALA A 52 3.45 -2.86 -12.29
C ALA A 52 3.07 -3.32 -10.88
N VAL A 53 3.92 -3.01 -9.92
CA VAL A 53 3.61 -3.05 -8.48
C VAL A 53 3.44 -1.62 -8.01
N VAL A 54 2.25 -1.28 -7.51
CA VAL A 54 1.92 0.06 -7.04
C VAL A 54 1.83 0.08 -5.52
N ILE A 55 2.59 0.96 -4.86
CA ILE A 55 2.46 1.24 -3.43
C ILE A 55 1.81 2.60 -3.25
N THR A 56 0.71 2.61 -2.50
CA THR A 56 -0.05 3.81 -2.14
C THR A 56 -0.40 3.80 -0.65
N GLY A 57 -1.24 4.74 -0.21
CA GLY A 57 -1.63 4.92 1.19
C GLY A 57 -0.64 5.76 1.98
N GLY A 58 -1.00 6.08 3.23
CA GLY A 58 -0.20 6.97 4.09
C GLY A 58 1.23 6.50 4.37
N LEU A 59 1.48 5.19 4.42
CA LEU A 59 2.83 4.65 4.66
C LEU A 59 3.77 4.78 3.45
N ALA A 60 3.24 5.00 2.25
CA ALA A 60 4.06 5.15 1.04
C ALA A 60 4.87 6.47 1.02
N TYR A 61 4.62 7.42 1.94
CA TYR A 61 5.50 8.55 2.16
C TYR A 61 6.86 8.16 2.75
N SER A 62 6.94 6.98 3.38
CA SER A 62 8.19 6.43 3.91
C SER A 62 9.08 5.91 2.77
N LYS A 63 10.22 6.57 2.56
CA LYS A 63 11.25 6.09 1.62
C LYS A 63 11.85 4.77 2.09
N LEU A 64 12.14 4.64 3.38
CA LEU A 64 12.73 3.44 3.95
C LEU A 64 11.82 2.21 3.74
N LEU A 65 10.51 2.37 3.95
CA LEU A 65 9.53 1.33 3.70
C LEU A 65 9.49 0.94 2.22
N CYS A 66 9.36 1.93 1.33
CA CYS A 66 9.29 1.70 -0.11
C CYS A 66 10.54 0.98 -0.62
N GLU A 67 11.74 1.43 -0.25
CA GLU A 67 13.01 0.83 -0.67
C GLU A 67 13.15 -0.62 -0.21
N ARG A 68 12.70 -0.95 1.02
CA ARG A 68 12.74 -2.32 1.56
C ARG A 68 11.81 -3.26 0.81
N ILE A 69 10.62 -2.78 0.45
CA ILE A 69 9.66 -3.56 -0.33
C ILE A 69 10.17 -3.71 -1.76
N GLU A 70 10.53 -2.61 -2.42
CA GLU A 70 11.02 -2.57 -3.80
C GLU A 70 12.18 -3.55 -4.01
N ARG A 71 13.18 -3.57 -3.12
CA ARG A 71 14.32 -4.49 -3.20
C ARG A 71 13.90 -5.95 -3.36
N ARG A 72 12.78 -6.33 -2.73
CA ARG A 72 12.28 -7.72 -2.70
C ARG A 72 11.36 -8.03 -3.87
N VAL A 73 10.64 -7.05 -4.42
CA VAL A 73 9.56 -7.30 -5.40
C VAL A 73 9.86 -6.75 -6.80
N LYS A 74 10.88 -5.92 -6.99
CA LYS A 74 11.21 -5.31 -8.30
C LYS A 74 11.57 -6.30 -9.40
N PHE A 75 11.84 -7.56 -9.06
CA PHE A 75 12.04 -8.62 -10.05
C PHE A 75 10.73 -9.05 -10.73
N ILE A 76 9.59 -8.75 -10.11
CA ILE A 76 8.25 -9.11 -10.60
C ILE A 76 7.84 -8.13 -11.71
N ALA A 77 7.92 -6.83 -11.45
CA ALA A 77 7.49 -5.76 -12.35
C ALA A 77 8.08 -4.40 -11.92
N PRO A 78 7.97 -3.35 -12.76
CA PRO A 78 8.25 -1.97 -12.35
C PRO A 78 7.53 -1.59 -11.05
N PHE A 79 8.27 -0.98 -10.12
CA PHE A 79 7.75 -0.56 -8.82
C PHE A 79 7.45 0.93 -8.84
N MET A 80 6.21 1.30 -8.51
CA MET A 80 5.73 2.68 -8.59
C MET A 80 5.16 3.11 -7.24
N VAL A 81 5.49 4.33 -6.81
CA VAL A 81 5.07 4.86 -5.52
C VAL A 81 4.18 6.08 -5.73
N TYR A 82 2.95 5.99 -5.22
CA TYR A 82 1.94 7.05 -5.25
C TYR A 82 1.45 7.32 -3.83
N PRO A 83 2.17 8.15 -3.05
CA PRO A 83 1.88 8.35 -1.63
C PRO A 83 0.53 9.01 -1.37
N GLY A 84 -0.08 8.63 -0.26
CA GLY A 84 -1.35 9.21 0.17
C GLY A 84 -2.54 8.59 -0.52
N GLU A 85 -3.68 9.27 -0.36
CA GLU A 85 -5.00 8.84 -0.77
C GLU A 85 -5.77 10.09 -1.21
N ASP A 86 -6.52 10.00 -2.31
CA ASP A 86 -7.34 11.10 -2.84
C ASP A 86 -8.84 10.80 -2.65
N GLU A 87 -9.21 10.29 -1.47
CA GLU A 87 -10.55 9.73 -1.20
C GLU A 87 -11.69 10.72 -1.50
N MET A 88 -11.56 11.97 -1.02
CA MET A 88 -12.60 12.99 -1.22
C MET A 88 -12.76 13.36 -2.69
N LEU A 89 -11.66 13.41 -3.45
CA LEU A 89 -11.71 13.69 -4.88
C LEU A 89 -12.30 12.49 -5.63
N ALA A 90 -11.86 11.27 -5.32
CA ALA A 90 -12.37 10.05 -5.93
C ALA A 90 -13.89 9.89 -5.72
N LEU A 91 -14.40 10.23 -4.52
CA LEU A 91 -15.84 10.26 -4.24
C LEU A 91 -16.57 11.33 -5.06
N ALA A 92 -16.03 12.55 -5.12
CA ALA A 92 -16.62 13.64 -5.89
C ALA A 92 -16.66 13.32 -7.39
N GLU A 93 -15.58 12.77 -7.93
CA GLU A 93 -15.48 12.36 -9.34
C GLU A 93 -16.41 11.19 -9.66
N GLY A 94 -16.52 10.20 -8.77
CA GLY A 94 -17.49 9.10 -8.91
C GLY A 94 -18.93 9.60 -8.97
N ALA A 95 -19.30 10.54 -8.09
CA ALA A 95 -20.61 11.18 -8.13
C ALA A 95 -20.82 12.00 -9.40
N ALA A 96 -19.81 12.76 -9.84
CA ALA A 96 -19.87 13.56 -11.06
C ALA A 96 -20.07 12.72 -12.33
N ARG A 97 -19.37 11.57 -12.46
CA ARG A 97 -19.57 10.64 -13.59
C ARG A 97 -20.97 10.04 -13.61
N THR A 98 -21.53 9.77 -12.44
CA THR A 98 -22.91 9.26 -12.32
C THR A 98 -23.93 10.32 -12.73
N LEU A 99 -23.78 11.55 -12.24
CA LEU A 99 -24.71 12.66 -12.52
C LEU A 99 -24.65 13.14 -13.98
N SER A 100 -23.49 13.02 -14.63
CA SER A 100 -23.30 13.35 -16.05
C SER A 100 -23.74 12.23 -17.01
N GLY A 101 -24.04 11.03 -16.49
CA GLY A 101 -24.43 9.87 -17.29
C GLY A 101 -23.27 9.11 -17.94
N GLU A 102 -22.01 9.46 -17.62
CA GLU A 102 -20.82 8.72 -18.05
C GLU A 102 -20.74 7.33 -17.39
N GLU A 103 -21.25 7.21 -16.16
CA GLU A 103 -21.28 5.98 -15.39
C GLU A 103 -22.73 5.67 -14.94
N LYS A 104 -23.16 4.41 -15.04
CA LYS A 104 -24.48 4.00 -14.56
C LYS A 104 -24.41 3.72 -13.06
N PRO A 105 -25.29 4.32 -12.23
CA PRO A 105 -25.35 3.99 -10.81
C PRO A 105 -25.76 2.52 -10.63
N LYS A 106 -25.14 1.87 -9.66
CA LYS A 106 -25.51 0.51 -9.25
C LYS A 106 -26.57 0.54 -8.17
N ILE A 107 -27.54 -0.38 -8.24
CA ILE A 107 -28.52 -0.60 -7.18
C ILE A 107 -28.05 -1.78 -6.34
N TYR A 108 -27.77 -1.51 -5.07
CA TYR A 108 -27.12 -2.49 -4.19
C TYR A 108 -27.89 -3.82 -4.11
N GLU A 109 -29.22 -3.77 -4.01
CA GLU A 109 -30.10 -4.93 -3.94
C GLU A 109 -30.12 -5.77 -5.23
N GLU A 110 -29.75 -5.19 -6.37
CA GLU A 110 -29.69 -5.90 -7.64
C GLU A 110 -28.32 -6.57 -7.86
N GLU A 111 -27.26 -6.03 -7.25
CA GLU A 111 -25.88 -6.48 -7.39
C GLU A 111 -25.49 -7.54 -6.36
N VAL A 112 -26.11 -7.54 -5.17
CA VAL A 112 -25.82 -8.48 -4.08
C VAL A 112 -26.98 -9.47 -3.96
N LYS A 113 -26.95 -10.55 -4.75
CA LYS A 113 -27.87 -11.69 -4.66
C LYS A 113 -27.20 -12.92 -4.07
#